data_AF-A0A969CW66-F1
#
_entry.id   AF-A0A969CW66-F1
#
_cell.length_a   1.000
_cell.length_b   1.000
_cell.length_c   1.000
_cell.angle_alpha   90.00
_cell.angle_beta   90.00
_cell.angle_gamma   90.00
#
_symmetry.space_group_name_H-M   'P 1'
#
loop_
_entity.id
_entity.type
_entity.pdbx_description
1 polymer ?
#
loop_
_entity_poly.entity_id
_entity_poly.type
_entity_poly.pdbx_seq_one_letter_code
_entity_poly.pdbx_strand_id
1 'polypeptide(L)'
;MLSKVSEKRMHQIRWVLTVGWLILIFSLFYDPISSVLTEPNNLSSPVRLRPEIFLDPEKCVKVQGECLSEQAYSLGARLWWAVIVPIAIFILLVFGHEFWRRICPLSFLSQIPRALGLQRKRKVVDSLTGRTRYELVTIGENSWLGRNHLFLQFGLFVLGLIARILFVNSDRTALGIFLVFTILSAIFVGYLYAGKSWCNYFCPMAPVQMVYNGPRGLFGSQAHQQQKPSVTQSMCRFIDSTGQEKSACVACKAPCIDIDAEKTYWEELKKPGRKLVQYGYLGMVYAFYFYYFLYAGNWDYYFSGAWTHEESQLATVFSPGFYLFDRAIPIPKLFAVPLTFAFFVGFAYLIGVKLEKAYRFYRHRKDRRVSSQQAQHVIFTLCTVVSFWIFFSFGARPNLNLIPTSVLLGFNGLIVLVSSLWLYQTLGRTSEQYSRESLATSLQKQLKKLDIDFSHFLEGRSLEDLNPDELYALAKVLPGFTHQNRLQIYTGVLKDALEQRSVTPIGSLTVFQALREELGIRDREHQEIIDKLCLDNSDLIAPHLRQISDSEMTIRRTGSISKAELTRIFSSKSKK
;
A
#
# COMPACT_ATOMS: atom_id res chain seq x y z
N MET A 1 -12.88 -7.36 15.03
CA MET A 1 -13.53 -6.39 15.95
C MET A 1 -13.27 -4.92 15.56
N LEU A 2 -12.05 -4.51 15.22
CA LEU A 2 -11.76 -3.14 14.73
C LEU A 2 -12.45 -2.79 13.40
N SER A 3 -12.76 -3.78 12.58
CA SER A 3 -13.48 -3.64 11.30
C SER A 3 -14.96 -3.29 11.43
N LYS A 4 -15.50 -3.09 12.63
CA LYS A 4 -16.91 -2.72 12.87
C LYS A 4 -17.06 -1.35 13.53
N VAL A 5 -15.97 -0.60 13.72
CA VAL A 5 -16.05 0.73 14.35
C VAL A 5 -16.72 1.71 13.40
N SER A 6 -17.79 2.35 13.89
CA SER A 6 -18.57 3.32 13.10
C SER A 6 -17.74 4.54 12.68
N GLU A 7 -18.12 5.12 11.55
CA GLU A 7 -17.42 6.27 10.98
C GLU A 7 -17.44 7.49 11.90
N LYS A 8 -18.50 7.67 12.71
CA LYS A 8 -18.62 8.76 13.68
C LYS A 8 -17.50 8.71 14.72
N ARG A 9 -17.25 7.53 15.30
CA ARG A 9 -16.16 7.33 16.29
C ARG A 9 -14.80 7.50 15.64
N MET A 10 -14.59 6.95 14.44
CA MET A 10 -13.32 7.10 13.73
C MET A 10 -13.06 8.53 13.23
N HIS A 11 -14.11 9.33 13.02
CA HIS A 11 -13.95 10.75 12.76
C HIS A 11 -13.40 11.50 13.98
N GLN A 12 -13.91 11.21 15.18
CA GLN A 12 -13.39 11.77 16.43
C GLN A 12 -11.94 11.35 16.68
N ILE A 13 -11.62 10.06 16.49
CA ILE A 13 -10.26 9.54 16.63
C ILE A 13 -9.30 10.25 15.66
N ARG A 14 -9.70 10.48 14.41
CA ARG A 14 -8.89 11.23 13.44
C ARG A 14 -8.61 12.65 13.88
N TRP A 15 -9.60 13.34 14.45
CA TRP A 15 -9.38 14.68 15.00
C TRP A 15 -8.37 14.67 16.14
N VAL A 16 -8.51 13.76 17.11
CA VAL A 16 -7.56 13.63 18.22
C VAL A 16 -6.14 13.37 17.72
N LEU A 17 -5.97 12.41 16.80
CA LEU A 17 -4.66 12.09 16.22
C LEU A 17 -4.09 13.24 15.40
N THR A 18 -4.93 13.97 14.66
CA THR A 18 -4.51 15.12 13.85
C THR A 18 -4.10 16.28 14.74
N VAL A 19 -4.86 16.59 15.79
CA VAL A 19 -4.51 17.62 16.77
C VAL A 19 -3.20 17.26 17.47
N GLY A 20 -3.05 16.02 17.95
CA GLY A 20 -1.80 15.56 18.55
C GLY A 20 -0.61 15.67 17.59
N TRP A 21 -0.80 15.35 16.30
CA TRP A 21 0.24 15.52 15.29
C TRP A 21 0.59 16.98 15.02
N LEU A 22 -0.40 17.87 14.96
CA LEU A 22 -0.17 19.32 14.80
C LEU A 22 0.52 19.93 16.03
N ILE A 23 0.19 19.47 17.24
CA ILE A 23 0.89 19.86 18.47
C ILE A 23 2.35 19.42 18.43
N LEU A 24 2.62 18.18 17.99
CA LEU A 24 4.00 17.71 17.80
C LEU A 24 4.75 18.56 16.75
N ILE A 25 4.11 18.91 15.64
CA ILE A 25 4.74 19.78 14.62
C ILE A 25 5.02 21.16 15.20
N PHE A 26 4.08 21.73 15.95
CA PHE A 26 4.26 23.00 16.64
C PHE A 26 5.43 22.94 17.64
N SER A 27 5.55 21.84 18.39
CA SER A 27 6.65 21.65 19.35
C SER A 27 8.02 21.52 18.67
N LEU A 28 8.09 21.29 17.36
CA LEU A 28 9.38 21.34 16.66
C LEU A 28 9.91 22.76 16.50
N PHE A 29 9.03 23.75 16.42
CA PHE A 29 9.38 25.17 16.33
C PHE A 29 9.53 25.81 17.71
N TYR A 30 8.74 25.37 18.69
CA TYR A 30 8.74 25.94 20.03
C TYR A 30 8.53 24.86 21.11
N ASP A 31 9.57 24.57 21.89
CA ASP A 31 9.51 23.62 23.00
C ASP A 31 10.34 24.12 24.18
N PRO A 32 9.70 24.77 25.15
CA PRO A 32 10.39 25.27 26.34
C PRO A 32 10.53 24.21 27.45
N ILE A 33 9.94 23.02 27.30
CA ILE A 33 9.77 22.07 28.42
C ILE A 33 10.63 20.83 28.23
N SER A 34 10.67 20.23 27.03
CA SER A 34 11.24 18.89 26.90
C SER A 34 12.76 18.83 27.01
N SER A 35 13.47 19.96 26.84
CA SER A 35 14.93 20.03 27.07
C SER A 35 15.29 19.78 28.54
N VAL A 36 14.42 20.14 29.49
CA VAL A 36 14.63 19.87 30.93
C VAL A 36 14.66 18.37 31.23
N LEU A 37 14.04 17.55 30.38
CA LEU A 37 14.08 16.08 30.53
C LEU A 37 15.42 15.49 30.10
N THR A 38 16.18 16.16 29.24
CA THR A 38 17.49 15.67 28.76
C THR A 38 18.65 16.28 29.53
N GLU A 39 18.40 17.25 30.41
CA GLU A 39 19.41 17.86 31.27
C GLU A 39 20.14 16.82 32.14
N PRO A 40 21.49 16.90 32.24
CA PRO A 40 22.27 15.98 33.07
C PRO A 40 21.84 15.90 34.53
N ASN A 41 21.38 17.02 35.08
CA ASN A 41 20.99 17.19 36.47
C ASN A 41 19.64 16.52 36.81
N ASN A 42 18.84 16.20 35.80
CA ASN A 42 17.53 15.60 36.00
C ASN A 42 17.64 14.07 36.20
N LEU A 43 18.04 13.66 37.41
CA LEU A 43 18.26 12.25 37.77
C LEU A 43 17.04 11.34 37.60
N SER A 44 15.83 11.93 37.62
CA SER A 44 14.57 11.20 37.48
C SER A 44 14.26 10.78 36.03
N SER A 45 14.90 11.43 35.06
CA SER A 45 14.62 11.21 33.64
C SER A 45 15.49 10.09 33.07
N PRO A 46 14.91 9.06 32.43
CA PRO A 46 15.66 8.00 31.77
C PRO A 46 16.35 8.46 30.48
N VAL A 47 15.96 9.62 29.93
CA VAL A 47 16.52 10.21 28.70
C VAL A 47 17.58 11.29 28.99
N ARG A 48 17.96 11.46 30.27
CA ARG A 48 18.99 12.43 30.66
C ARG A 48 20.34 12.09 30.03
N LEU A 49 21.08 13.13 29.68
CA LEU A 49 22.48 13.00 29.31
C LEU A 49 23.31 12.58 30.53
N ARG A 50 24.28 11.69 30.35
CA ARG A 50 25.13 11.18 31.45
C ARG A 50 26.57 11.69 31.26
N PRO A 51 27.00 12.73 32.02
CA PRO A 51 28.32 13.35 31.87
C PRO A 51 29.47 12.34 31.96
N GLU A 52 29.31 11.34 32.83
CA GLU A 52 30.25 10.23 33.02
C GLU A 52 30.54 9.42 31.75
N ILE A 53 29.65 9.47 30.75
CA ILE A 53 29.77 8.73 29.48
C ILE A 53 30.26 9.66 28.37
N PHE A 54 29.64 10.82 28.17
CA PHE A 54 29.98 11.67 27.02
C PHE A 54 31.20 12.57 27.24
N LEU A 55 31.63 12.82 28.49
CA LEU A 55 32.87 13.55 28.79
C LEU A 55 34.11 12.64 28.85
N ASP A 56 33.91 11.33 28.98
CA ASP A 56 34.99 10.35 29.07
C ASP A 56 35.49 9.98 27.65
N PRO A 57 36.74 10.28 27.27
CA PRO A 57 37.26 10.00 25.93
C PRO A 57 37.25 8.50 25.53
N GLU A 58 37.21 7.60 26.53
CA GLU A 58 37.13 6.16 26.29
C GLU A 58 35.69 5.67 26.06
N LYS A 59 34.69 6.40 26.59
CA LYS A 59 33.27 6.01 26.55
C LYS A 59 32.38 6.92 25.69
N CYS A 60 32.91 8.06 25.23
CA CYS A 60 32.18 9.01 24.41
C CYS A 60 31.69 8.36 23.11
N VAL A 61 30.57 8.86 22.59
CA VAL A 61 30.08 8.46 21.27
C VAL A 61 31.01 9.09 20.22
N LYS A 62 31.79 8.26 19.51
CA LYS A 62 32.72 8.74 18.49
C LYS A 62 32.05 8.86 17.13
N VAL A 63 32.30 9.97 16.44
CA VAL A 63 31.91 10.19 15.05
C VAL A 63 33.18 10.53 14.28
N GLN A 64 33.56 9.67 13.32
CA GLN A 64 34.79 9.85 12.53
C GLN A 64 36.07 9.94 13.37
N GLY A 65 36.09 9.24 14.51
CA GLY A 65 37.22 9.21 15.44
C GLY A 65 37.20 10.30 16.52
N GLU A 66 36.30 11.29 16.42
CA GLU A 66 36.19 12.39 17.39
C GLU A 66 34.99 12.19 18.33
N CYS A 67 35.14 12.55 19.61
CA CYS A 67 34.03 12.51 20.57
C CYS A 67 32.97 13.56 20.20
N LEU A 68 31.72 13.13 20.07
CA LEU A 68 30.60 14.04 19.83
C LEU A 68 30.28 14.84 21.09
N SER A 69 30.17 16.16 20.95
CA SER A 69 29.69 17.04 22.01
C SER A 69 28.16 16.93 22.13
N GLU A 70 27.65 16.57 23.31
CA GLU A 70 26.22 16.47 23.58
C GLU A 70 25.75 17.61 24.51
N GLN A 71 24.65 18.27 24.14
CA GLN A 71 23.99 19.30 24.94
C GLN A 71 22.52 18.93 25.16
N ALA A 72 21.88 19.49 26.19
CA ALA A 72 20.48 19.26 26.46
C ALA A 72 19.62 19.65 25.23
N TYR A 73 18.82 18.71 24.75
CA TYR A 73 18.06 18.82 23.51
C TYR A 73 16.58 18.50 23.71
N SER A 74 15.73 19.01 22.82
CA SER A 74 14.30 18.71 22.88
C SER A 74 13.95 17.37 22.21
N LEU A 75 12.95 16.69 22.76
CA LEU A 75 12.62 15.31 22.40
C LEU A 75 11.83 15.16 21.10
N GLY A 76 11.32 16.25 20.50
CA GLY A 76 10.41 16.20 19.36
C GLY A 76 10.92 15.36 18.17
N ALA A 77 12.17 15.58 17.73
CA ALA A 77 12.78 14.83 16.63
C ALA A 77 12.98 13.35 16.99
N ARG A 78 13.46 13.06 18.20
CA ARG A 78 13.66 11.70 18.72
C ARG A 78 12.34 10.92 18.82
N LEU A 79 11.28 11.55 19.33
CA LEU A 79 9.94 10.94 19.43
C LEU A 79 9.34 10.66 18.05
N TRP A 80 9.46 11.62 17.12
CA TRP A 80 8.97 11.42 15.76
C TRP A 80 9.62 10.22 15.08
N TRP A 81 10.96 10.17 15.08
CA TRP A 81 11.70 9.18 14.32
C TRP A 81 11.81 7.81 14.99
N ALA A 82 11.96 7.75 16.31
CA ALA A 82 12.24 6.51 17.03
C ALA A 82 11.06 5.99 17.87
N VAL A 83 9.91 6.66 17.83
CA VAL A 83 8.65 6.19 18.46
C VAL A 83 7.50 6.19 17.46
N ILE A 84 7.11 7.34 16.92
CA ILE A 84 5.91 7.49 16.09
C ILE A 84 6.04 6.69 14.78
N VAL A 85 7.17 6.82 14.07
CA VAL A 85 7.40 6.09 12.82
C VAL A 85 7.42 4.56 13.06
N PRO A 86 8.16 4.00 14.03
CA PRO A 86 8.09 2.58 14.34
C PRO A 86 6.68 2.07 14.70
N ILE A 87 5.92 2.82 15.49
CA ILE A 87 4.52 2.47 15.82
C ILE A 87 3.67 2.40 14.54
N ALA A 88 3.83 3.35 13.61
CA ALA A 88 3.13 3.34 12.34
C ALA A 88 3.44 2.08 11.50
N ILE A 89 4.71 1.66 11.43
CA ILE A 89 5.11 0.44 10.72
C ILE A 89 4.53 -0.82 11.39
N PHE A 90 4.56 -0.88 12.72
CA PHE A 90 3.96 -1.99 13.46
C PHE A 90 2.45 -2.10 13.19
N ILE A 91 1.74 -0.97 13.24
CA ILE A 91 0.30 -0.89 12.96
C ILE A 91 0.00 -1.36 11.52
N LEU A 92 0.81 -0.95 10.55
CA LEU A 92 0.63 -1.32 9.14
C LEU A 92 0.66 -2.84 8.91
N LEU A 93 1.61 -3.55 9.52
CA LEU A 93 1.72 -5.00 9.35
C LEU A 93 0.62 -5.75 10.14
N VAL A 94 0.34 -5.31 11.37
CA VAL A 94 -0.60 -5.99 12.27
C VAL A 94 -2.06 -5.75 11.85
N PHE A 95 -2.46 -4.50 11.67
CA PHE A 95 -3.86 -4.13 11.39
C PHE A 95 -4.13 -3.91 9.90
N GLY A 96 -3.09 -3.86 9.08
CA GLY A 96 -3.22 -3.71 7.64
C GLY A 96 -3.49 -2.27 7.18
N HIS A 97 -3.53 -2.13 5.87
CA HIS A 97 -3.82 -0.87 5.17
C HIS A 97 -5.13 -0.24 5.63
N GLU A 98 -6.18 -1.04 5.76
CA GLU A 98 -7.53 -0.54 6.00
C GLU A 98 -7.61 0.30 7.28
N PHE A 99 -7.03 -0.22 8.37
CA PHE A 99 -7.01 0.49 9.65
C PHE A 99 -6.09 1.71 9.60
N TRP A 100 -4.86 1.55 9.08
CA TRP A 100 -3.91 2.65 8.91
C TRP A 100 -4.54 3.84 8.17
N ARG A 101 -5.30 3.56 7.13
CA ARG A 101 -5.98 4.57 6.34
C ARG A 101 -6.99 5.40 7.11
N ARG A 102 -7.66 4.79 8.07
CA ARG A 102 -8.67 5.47 8.90
C ARG A 102 -8.04 6.33 9.99
N ILE A 103 -6.82 6.01 10.43
CA ILE A 103 -6.14 6.77 11.49
C ILE A 103 -5.11 7.78 10.96
N CYS A 104 -4.69 7.65 9.70
CA CYS A 104 -3.65 8.50 9.10
C CYS A 104 -4.08 9.99 9.06
N PRO A 105 -3.39 10.89 9.81
CA PRO A 105 -3.72 12.31 9.83
C PRO A 105 -3.58 12.98 8.46
N LEU A 106 -2.56 12.59 7.69
CA LEU A 106 -2.33 13.15 6.34
C LEU A 106 -3.46 12.79 5.37
N SER A 107 -4.03 11.57 5.48
CA SER A 107 -5.19 11.17 4.68
C SER A 107 -6.48 11.89 5.10
N PHE A 108 -6.54 12.38 6.34
CA PHE A 108 -7.65 13.17 6.84
C PHE A 108 -7.55 14.61 6.33
N LEU A 109 -6.39 15.25 6.51
CA LEU A 109 -6.12 16.60 6.04
C LEU A 109 -6.22 16.73 4.51
N SER A 110 -5.78 15.71 3.74
CA SER A 110 -5.91 15.73 2.28
C SER A 110 -7.37 15.81 1.79
N GLN A 111 -8.36 15.56 2.66
CA GLN A 111 -9.78 15.65 2.34
C GLN A 111 -10.41 17.00 2.70
N ILE A 112 -9.66 17.96 3.24
CA ILE A 112 -10.15 19.31 3.54
C ILE A 112 -10.82 19.98 2.32
N PRO A 113 -10.21 19.96 1.10
CA PRO A 113 -10.85 20.59 -0.06
C PRO A 113 -12.20 19.96 -0.43
N ARG A 114 -12.37 18.66 -0.16
CA ARG A 114 -13.65 17.96 -0.32
C ARG A 114 -14.66 18.41 0.73
N ALA A 115 -14.24 18.51 2.00
CA ALA A 115 -15.11 18.96 3.09
C ALA A 115 -15.59 20.40 2.89
N LEU A 116 -14.75 21.26 2.28
CA LEU A 116 -15.08 22.64 1.94
C LEU A 116 -15.83 22.79 0.59
N GLY A 117 -16.02 21.71 -0.18
CA GLY A 117 -16.65 21.79 -1.51
C GLY A 117 -15.80 22.48 -2.59
N LEU A 118 -14.52 22.72 -2.33
CA LEU A 118 -13.59 23.48 -3.18
C LEU A 118 -12.86 22.63 -4.23
N GLN A 119 -13.30 21.41 -4.52
CA GLN A 119 -12.58 20.53 -5.44
C GLN A 119 -12.67 20.98 -6.91
N ARG A 120 -11.58 20.80 -7.66
CA ARG A 120 -11.53 21.10 -9.09
C ARG A 120 -12.53 20.24 -9.88
N LYS A 121 -13.37 20.90 -10.67
CA LYS A 121 -14.36 20.28 -11.57
C LYS A 121 -13.98 20.57 -13.03
N ARG A 122 -14.23 19.61 -13.92
CA ARG A 122 -14.08 19.74 -15.37
C ARG A 122 -15.46 19.76 -16.02
N LYS A 123 -15.67 20.72 -16.94
CA LYS A 123 -16.85 20.74 -17.80
C LYS A 123 -16.70 19.66 -18.87
N VAL A 124 -17.66 18.74 -18.91
CA VAL A 124 -17.77 17.69 -19.91
C VAL A 124 -19.06 17.92 -20.67
N VAL A 125 -18.98 17.99 -22.00
CA VAL A 125 -20.15 18.11 -22.87
C VAL A 125 -20.43 16.72 -23.40
N ASP A 126 -21.63 16.22 -23.17
CA ASP A 126 -22.05 14.94 -23.74
C ASP A 126 -22.17 15.07 -25.25
N SER A 127 -21.44 14.23 -25.99
CA SER A 127 -21.41 14.23 -27.45
C SER A 127 -22.74 13.83 -28.08
N LEU A 128 -23.60 13.11 -27.35
CA LEU A 128 -24.89 12.65 -27.84
C LEU A 128 -26.03 13.62 -27.50
N THR A 129 -26.01 14.17 -26.29
CA THR A 129 -27.13 14.99 -25.77
C THR A 129 -26.85 16.50 -25.78
N GLY A 130 -25.61 16.93 -26.03
CA GLY A 130 -25.20 18.33 -25.95
C GLY A 130 -25.25 18.94 -24.55
N ARG A 131 -25.66 18.17 -23.54
CA ARG A 131 -25.81 18.65 -22.15
C ARG A 131 -24.44 18.82 -21.52
N THR A 132 -24.27 19.95 -20.82
CA THR A 132 -23.04 20.24 -20.08
C THR A 132 -23.16 19.70 -18.66
N ARG A 133 -22.21 18.85 -18.25
CA ARG A 133 -22.09 18.30 -16.90
C ARG A 133 -20.74 18.67 -16.29
N TYR A 134 -20.72 18.89 -14.98
CA TYR A 134 -19.48 19.13 -14.25
C TYR A 134 -19.07 17.86 -13.52
N GLU A 135 -17.91 17.31 -13.88
CA GLU A 135 -17.37 16.10 -13.26
C GLU A 135 -16.13 16.43 -12.45
N LEU A 136 -15.92 15.71 -11.34
CA LEU A 136 -14.70 15.84 -10.54
C LEU A 136 -13.50 15.31 -11.33
N VAL A 137 -12.37 15.99 -11.25
CA VAL A 137 -11.16 15.58 -11.97
C VAL A 137 -10.52 14.38 -11.28
N THR A 138 -10.39 13.26 -12.00
CA THR A 138 -9.66 12.06 -11.56
C THR A 138 -8.40 11.86 -12.41
N ILE A 139 -7.46 11.04 -11.90
CA ILE A 139 -6.24 10.68 -12.65
C ILE A 139 -6.59 9.50 -13.55
N GLY A 140 -6.50 9.70 -14.86
CA GLY A 140 -6.74 8.62 -15.83
C GLY A 140 -5.67 7.53 -15.74
N GLU A 141 -6.07 6.26 -15.87
CA GLU A 141 -5.15 5.11 -15.82
C GLU A 141 -4.11 5.13 -16.94
N ASN A 142 -4.48 5.68 -18.10
CA ASN A 142 -3.60 5.83 -19.26
C ASN A 142 -2.66 7.05 -19.18
N SER A 143 -2.82 7.91 -18.17
CA SER A 143 -1.90 9.03 -17.95
C SER A 143 -0.52 8.54 -17.53
N TRP A 144 0.51 9.37 -17.72
CA TRP A 144 1.86 9.06 -17.24
C TRP A 144 1.87 8.73 -15.74
N LEU A 145 1.14 9.52 -14.94
CA LEU A 145 1.03 9.30 -13.51
C LEU A 145 0.27 8.00 -13.19
N GLY A 146 -0.80 7.70 -13.93
CA GLY A 146 -1.53 6.43 -13.86
C GLY A 146 -0.61 5.21 -13.98
N ARG A 147 0.27 5.22 -14.98
CA ARG A 147 1.18 4.11 -15.29
C ARG A 147 2.43 4.06 -14.42
N ASN A 148 2.99 5.22 -14.05
CA ASN A 148 4.31 5.33 -13.42
C ASN A 148 4.29 5.76 -11.94
N HIS A 149 3.12 5.82 -11.29
CA HIS A 149 3.02 6.25 -9.89
C HIS A 149 3.90 5.45 -8.92
N LEU A 150 4.11 4.15 -9.14
CA LEU A 150 4.98 3.35 -8.29
C LEU A 150 6.43 3.86 -8.29
N PHE A 151 6.93 4.28 -9.44
CA PHE A 151 8.27 4.88 -9.56
C PHE A 151 8.33 6.24 -8.89
N LEU A 152 7.30 7.08 -9.11
CA LEU A 152 7.21 8.39 -8.48
C LEU A 152 7.20 8.27 -6.95
N GLN A 153 6.30 7.44 -6.40
CA GLN A 153 6.16 7.23 -4.97
C GLN A 153 7.44 6.69 -4.34
N PHE A 154 8.08 5.71 -4.99
CA PHE A 154 9.35 5.16 -4.51
C PHE A 154 10.49 6.19 -4.59
N GLY A 155 10.57 6.95 -5.68
CA GLY A 155 11.54 8.03 -5.83
C GLY A 155 11.37 9.13 -4.77
N LEU A 156 10.13 9.57 -4.53
CA LEU A 156 9.82 10.52 -3.45
C LEU A 156 10.16 9.96 -2.07
N PHE A 157 9.96 8.65 -1.84
CA PHE A 157 10.33 8.02 -0.59
C PHE A 157 11.84 7.99 -0.38
N VAL A 158 12.61 7.56 -1.38
CA VAL A 158 14.07 7.55 -1.34
C VAL A 158 14.62 8.97 -1.18
N LEU A 159 14.10 9.94 -1.92
CA LEU A 159 14.47 11.34 -1.79
C LEU A 159 14.17 11.88 -0.38
N GLY A 160 13.02 11.54 0.19
CA GLY A 160 12.67 11.90 1.56
C GLY A 160 13.63 11.31 2.60
N LEU A 161 14.13 10.09 2.39
CA LEU A 161 15.11 9.46 3.29
C LEU A 161 16.53 10.04 3.13
N ILE A 162 16.91 10.40 1.91
CA ILE A 162 18.15 11.14 1.65
C ILE A 162 18.07 12.50 2.35
N ALA A 163 16.99 13.25 2.14
CA ALA A 163 16.75 14.52 2.81
C ALA A 163 16.72 14.36 4.34
N ARG A 164 16.18 13.24 4.84
CA ARG A 164 16.19 12.91 6.26
C ARG A 164 17.61 12.84 6.83
N ILE A 165 18.51 12.09 6.19
CA ILE A 165 19.90 11.95 6.65
C ILE A 165 20.69 13.25 6.52
N LEU A 166 20.42 14.03 5.47
CA LEU A 166 21.17 15.25 5.19
C LEU A 166 20.70 16.47 6.00
N PHE A 167 19.38 16.63 6.17
CA PHE A 167 18.81 17.89 6.66
C PHE A 167 17.87 17.74 7.85
N VAL A 168 17.11 16.64 7.95
CA VAL A 168 15.89 16.62 8.79
C VAL A 168 16.03 15.80 10.09
N ASN A 169 17.06 14.98 10.22
CA ASN A 169 17.22 14.07 11.37
C ASN A 169 17.39 14.80 12.72
N SER A 170 18.26 15.81 12.76
CA SER A 170 18.60 16.58 13.97
C SER A 170 17.94 17.95 13.99
N ASP A 171 17.94 18.66 12.85
CA ASP A 171 17.38 20.00 12.79
C ASP A 171 15.85 19.97 12.90
N ARG A 172 15.35 20.48 14.03
CA ARG A 172 13.94 20.50 14.39
C ARG A 172 13.14 21.42 13.49
N THR A 173 13.70 22.57 13.12
CA THR A 173 13.04 23.54 12.25
C THR A 173 12.90 22.96 10.84
N ALA A 174 13.96 22.31 10.33
CA ALA A 174 13.91 21.60 9.05
C ALA A 174 12.85 20.49 9.07
N LEU A 175 12.72 19.73 10.17
CA LEU A 175 11.66 18.72 10.33
C LEU A 175 10.27 19.34 10.37
N GLY A 176 10.07 20.43 11.12
CA GLY A 176 8.80 21.15 11.14
C GLY A 176 8.38 21.62 9.75
N ILE A 177 9.30 22.28 9.03
CA ILE A 177 9.06 22.76 7.66
C ILE A 177 8.74 21.61 6.71
N PHE A 178 9.50 20.51 6.78
CA PHE A 178 9.28 19.33 5.94
C PHE A 178 7.90 18.70 6.16
N LEU A 179 7.44 18.60 7.41
CA LEU A 179 6.12 18.06 7.74
C LEU A 179 4.99 18.99 7.30
N VAL A 180 5.11 20.30 7.53
CA VAL A 180 4.13 21.30 7.07
C VAL A 180 4.04 21.30 5.55
N PHE A 181 5.17 21.28 4.84
CA PHE A 181 5.21 21.20 3.39
C PHE A 181 4.49 19.95 2.86
N THR A 182 4.68 18.81 3.53
CA THR A 182 4.00 17.55 3.18
C THR A 182 2.49 17.66 3.36
N ILE A 183 2.02 18.29 4.45
CA ILE A 183 0.59 18.54 4.69
C ILE A 183 0.00 19.43 3.60
N LEU A 184 0.65 20.56 3.30
CA LEU A 184 0.19 21.49 2.28
C LEU A 184 0.14 20.83 0.89
N SER A 185 1.15 20.03 0.55
CA SER A 185 1.17 19.24 -0.69
C SER A 185 0.00 18.25 -0.77
N ALA A 186 -0.33 17.57 0.33
CA ALA A 186 -1.45 16.65 0.38
C ALA A 186 -2.81 17.33 0.23
N ILE A 187 -2.99 18.51 0.86
CA ILE A 187 -4.19 19.35 0.68
C ILE A 187 -4.28 19.83 -0.76
N PHE A 188 -3.18 20.31 -1.33
CA PHE A 188 -3.14 20.79 -2.71
C PHE A 188 -3.52 19.69 -3.72
N VAL A 189 -3.01 18.47 -3.55
CA VAL A 189 -3.41 17.33 -4.39
C VAL A 189 -4.89 16.97 -4.20
N GLY A 190 -5.43 17.07 -2.98
CA GLY A 190 -6.86 16.87 -2.71
C GLY A 190 -7.78 17.93 -3.32
N TYR A 191 -7.26 19.13 -3.57
CA TYR A 191 -7.92 20.19 -4.33
C TYR A 191 -7.92 19.88 -5.83
N LEU A 192 -6.76 19.46 -6.37
CA LEU A 192 -6.58 19.19 -7.81
C LEU A 192 -7.30 17.93 -8.29
N TYR A 193 -7.29 16.87 -7.48
CA TYR A 193 -7.76 15.54 -7.86
C TYR A 193 -8.73 14.97 -6.83
N ALA A 194 -9.77 14.31 -7.32
CA ALA A 194 -10.84 13.76 -6.51
C ALA A 194 -10.43 12.55 -5.69
N GLY A 195 -11.25 12.21 -4.70
CA GLY A 195 -11.08 11.02 -3.87
C GLY A 195 -9.78 11.05 -3.07
N LYS A 196 -9.13 9.89 -2.99
CA LYS A 196 -7.94 9.65 -2.17
C LYS A 196 -6.64 9.69 -2.99
N SER A 197 -6.60 10.56 -4.00
CA SER A 197 -5.54 10.60 -5.02
C SER A 197 -4.14 10.84 -4.45
N TRP A 198 -3.98 11.69 -3.41
CA TRP A 198 -2.69 11.89 -2.74
C TRP A 198 -2.05 10.55 -2.36
N CYS A 199 -2.80 9.67 -1.73
CA CYS A 199 -2.21 8.46 -1.18
C CYS A 199 -2.11 7.32 -2.18
N ASN A 200 -2.94 7.34 -3.22
CA ASN A 200 -2.86 6.36 -4.28
C ASN A 200 -1.75 6.67 -5.30
N TYR A 201 -1.37 7.94 -5.48
CA TYR A 201 -0.44 8.34 -6.55
C TYR A 201 0.81 9.11 -6.11
N PHE A 202 0.80 9.82 -4.97
CA PHE A 202 1.88 10.75 -4.60
C PHE A 202 2.54 10.45 -3.25
N CYS A 203 1.80 9.88 -2.29
CA CYS A 203 2.27 9.73 -0.92
C CYS A 203 3.57 8.91 -0.86
N PRO A 204 4.66 9.46 -0.31
CA PRO A 204 5.92 8.75 -0.16
C PRO A 204 5.81 7.51 0.73
N MET A 205 4.81 7.45 1.62
CA MET A 205 4.56 6.29 2.49
C MET A 205 3.81 5.15 1.80
N ALA A 206 3.24 5.37 0.60
CA ALA A 206 2.49 4.34 -0.12
C ALA A 206 3.31 3.08 -0.47
N PRO A 207 4.59 3.17 -0.90
CA PRO A 207 5.45 2.00 -1.08
C PRO A 207 5.63 1.19 0.20
N VAL A 208 5.78 1.86 1.34
CA VAL A 208 5.94 1.21 2.66
C VAL A 208 4.68 0.43 3.04
N GLN A 209 3.53 1.08 2.90
CA GLN A 209 2.22 0.47 3.10
C GLN A 209 2.03 -0.73 2.17
N MET A 210 2.45 -0.62 0.92
CA MET A 210 2.35 -1.69 -0.08
C MET A 210 3.25 -2.90 0.24
N VAL A 211 4.44 -2.66 0.80
CA VAL A 211 5.38 -3.72 1.21
C VAL A 211 4.89 -4.46 2.45
N TYR A 212 4.49 -3.73 3.51
CA TYR A 212 4.11 -4.35 4.78
C TYR A 212 2.68 -4.88 4.83
N ASN A 213 1.77 -4.38 3.98
CA ASN A 213 0.43 -4.95 3.90
C ASN A 213 0.41 -6.31 3.19
N GLY A 214 1.25 -6.50 2.15
CA GLY A 214 1.15 -7.67 1.27
C GLY A 214 -0.29 -7.83 0.73
N PRO A 215 -0.82 -9.07 0.65
CA PRO A 215 -2.23 -9.32 0.35
C PRO A 215 -3.19 -8.75 1.41
N ARG A 216 -2.84 -8.91 2.70
CA ARG A 216 -3.58 -8.38 3.85
C ARG A 216 -2.71 -8.30 5.11
N GLY A 217 -3.04 -7.37 6.00
CA GLY A 217 -2.47 -7.35 7.36
C GLY A 217 -2.97 -8.52 8.22
N LEU A 218 -2.28 -8.78 9.34
CA LEU A 218 -2.56 -9.94 10.21
C LEU A 218 -4.03 -10.01 10.66
N PHE A 219 -4.59 -8.86 11.06
CA PHE A 219 -5.98 -8.67 11.46
C PHE A 219 -6.80 -7.86 10.43
N GLY A 220 -6.33 -7.79 9.18
CA GLY A 220 -7.04 -7.11 8.10
C GLY A 220 -8.35 -7.80 7.73
N SER A 221 -9.36 -7.04 7.28
CA SER A 221 -10.63 -7.63 6.86
C SER A 221 -10.51 -8.29 5.47
N GLN A 222 -11.39 -9.26 5.20
CA GLN A 222 -11.52 -9.89 3.88
C GLN A 222 -12.71 -9.25 3.15
N ALA A 223 -12.43 -8.21 2.36
CA ALA A 223 -13.46 -7.45 1.65
C ALA A 223 -14.31 -8.34 0.72
N HIS A 224 -13.66 -9.26 0.00
CA HIS A 224 -14.27 -10.15 -0.99
C HIS A 224 -15.19 -11.23 -0.40
N GLN A 225 -15.09 -11.52 0.90
CA GLN A 225 -15.93 -12.52 1.57
C GLN A 225 -17.19 -11.92 2.21
N GLN A 226 -17.42 -10.61 2.10
CA GLN A 226 -18.57 -9.96 2.73
C GLN A 226 -19.83 -10.14 1.86
N GLN A 227 -20.89 -10.70 2.45
CA GLN A 227 -22.15 -11.06 1.75
C GLN A 227 -22.95 -9.87 1.20
N LYS A 228 -22.76 -8.66 1.73
CA LYS A 228 -23.38 -7.43 1.21
C LYS A 228 -22.28 -6.58 0.56
N PRO A 229 -22.57 -5.77 -0.48
CA PRO A 229 -21.67 -4.72 -0.95
C PRO A 229 -21.50 -3.69 0.17
N SER A 230 -20.67 -4.05 1.14
CA SER A 230 -20.50 -3.35 2.39
C SER A 230 -19.39 -2.33 2.20
N VAL A 231 -19.55 -1.18 2.86
CA VAL A 231 -18.55 -0.12 2.79
C VAL A 231 -17.30 -0.59 3.56
N THR A 232 -16.32 -1.11 2.83
CA THR A 232 -15.06 -1.63 3.42
C THR A 232 -14.34 -0.55 4.22
N GLN A 233 -13.51 -0.94 5.17
CA GLN A 233 -13.00 -0.08 6.25
C GLN A 233 -12.24 1.17 5.78
N SER A 234 -11.50 1.06 4.68
CA SER A 234 -10.79 2.19 4.08
C SER A 234 -11.60 2.95 3.03
N MET A 235 -12.76 2.46 2.58
CA MET A 235 -13.49 3.10 1.48
C MET A 235 -13.98 4.50 1.85
N CYS A 236 -13.97 5.41 0.85
CA CYS A 236 -14.58 6.73 0.99
C CYS A 236 -16.06 6.59 1.31
N ARG A 237 -16.51 7.19 2.41
CA ARG A 237 -17.88 7.08 2.91
C ARG A 237 -18.38 8.39 3.52
N PHE A 238 -19.69 8.50 3.73
CA PHE A 238 -20.31 9.54 4.55
C PHE A 238 -21.48 8.92 5.35
N ILE A 239 -21.92 9.64 6.39
CA ILE A 239 -23.08 9.26 7.19
C ILE A 239 -24.27 10.04 6.64
N ASP A 240 -25.32 9.34 6.25
CA ASP A 240 -26.57 9.96 5.80
C ASP A 240 -27.36 10.55 6.98
N SER A 241 -28.38 11.37 6.72
CA SER A 241 -29.26 11.94 7.75
C SER A 241 -29.94 10.89 8.64
N THR A 242 -30.09 9.67 8.13
CA THR A 242 -30.61 8.48 8.82
C THR A 242 -29.59 7.77 9.71
N GLY A 243 -28.34 8.23 9.76
CA GLY A 243 -27.26 7.60 10.51
C GLY A 243 -26.64 6.37 9.82
N GLN A 244 -27.07 6.01 8.61
CA GLN A 244 -26.51 4.90 7.85
C GLN A 244 -25.25 5.31 7.06
N GLU A 245 -24.27 4.42 6.99
CA GLU A 245 -23.04 4.64 6.21
C GLU A 245 -23.29 4.35 4.72
N LYS A 246 -23.04 5.34 3.87
CA LYS A 246 -23.13 5.21 2.41
C LYS A 246 -21.78 5.42 1.74
N SER A 247 -21.58 4.73 0.60
CA SER A 247 -20.37 4.89 -0.22
C SER A 247 -20.31 6.30 -0.80
N ALA A 248 -19.12 6.89 -0.72
CA ALA A 248 -18.76 8.16 -1.33
C ALA A 248 -17.61 7.97 -2.34
N CYS A 249 -17.43 6.74 -2.83
CA CYS A 249 -16.35 6.40 -3.72
C CYS A 249 -16.54 7.08 -5.09
N VAL A 250 -15.52 7.81 -5.52
CA VAL A 250 -15.49 8.48 -6.84
C VAL A 250 -14.65 7.71 -7.86
N ALA A 251 -14.29 6.46 -7.56
CA ALA A 251 -13.45 5.61 -8.40
C ALA A 251 -12.15 6.30 -8.87
N CYS A 252 -11.41 6.93 -7.94
CA CYS A 252 -10.20 7.68 -8.28
C CYS A 252 -9.02 6.83 -8.80
N LYS A 253 -9.08 5.51 -8.61
CA LYS A 253 -8.12 4.50 -9.08
C LYS A 253 -8.86 3.16 -9.22
N ALA A 254 -8.61 2.37 -10.27
CA ALA A 254 -9.02 0.98 -10.34
C ALA A 254 -7.81 0.08 -10.70
N PRO A 255 -7.60 -1.05 -10.00
CA PRO A 255 -8.22 -1.42 -8.72
C PRO A 255 -7.83 -0.45 -7.59
N CYS A 256 -8.71 -0.27 -6.60
CA CYS A 256 -8.47 0.60 -5.45
C CYS A 256 -8.17 -0.23 -4.20
N ILE A 257 -7.00 0.01 -3.59
CA ILE A 257 -6.59 -0.65 -2.33
C ILE A 257 -7.53 -0.32 -1.17
N ASP A 258 -8.19 0.85 -1.20
CA ASP A 258 -9.16 1.24 -0.18
C ASP A 258 -10.46 0.40 -0.26
N ILE A 259 -10.76 -0.22 -1.40
CA ILE A 259 -11.93 -1.09 -1.62
C ILE A 259 -11.58 -2.52 -1.29
N ASP A 260 -10.58 -3.07 -1.98
CA ASP A 260 -10.08 -4.43 -1.79
C ASP A 260 -8.56 -4.44 -1.94
N ALA A 261 -7.88 -4.61 -0.79
CA ALA A 261 -6.44 -4.60 -0.73
C ALA A 261 -5.82 -5.86 -1.37
N GLU A 262 -6.48 -7.01 -1.25
CA GLU A 262 -5.98 -8.28 -1.78
C GLU A 262 -6.13 -8.31 -3.31
N LYS A 263 -7.28 -7.85 -3.83
CA LYS A 263 -7.46 -7.67 -5.28
C LYS A 263 -6.37 -6.78 -5.88
N THR A 264 -6.15 -5.62 -5.25
CA THR A 264 -5.16 -4.66 -5.71
C THR A 264 -3.75 -5.27 -5.66
N TYR A 265 -3.43 -6.05 -4.63
CA TYR A 265 -2.15 -6.75 -4.53
C TYR A 265 -1.91 -7.68 -5.72
N TRP A 266 -2.87 -8.53 -6.07
CA TRP A 266 -2.72 -9.51 -7.15
C TRP A 266 -2.64 -8.86 -8.54
N GLU A 267 -3.47 -7.85 -8.81
CA GLU A 267 -3.47 -7.12 -10.08
C GLU A 267 -2.22 -6.25 -10.26
N GLU A 268 -1.69 -5.66 -9.17
CA GLU A 268 -0.48 -4.84 -9.23
C GLU A 268 0.82 -5.65 -9.15
N LEU A 269 0.76 -6.96 -8.86
CA LEU A 269 1.96 -7.78 -8.65
C LEU A 269 2.90 -7.74 -9.85
N LYS A 270 2.36 -7.79 -11.07
CA LYS A 270 3.13 -7.76 -12.32
C LYS A 270 3.27 -6.38 -12.95
N LYS A 271 2.76 -5.31 -12.33
CA LYS A 271 2.89 -3.95 -12.88
C LYS A 271 4.37 -3.52 -12.95
N PRO A 272 4.76 -2.72 -13.95
CA PRO A 272 6.10 -2.15 -14.00
C PRO A 272 6.37 -1.32 -12.74
N GLY A 273 7.58 -1.43 -12.20
CA GLY A 273 7.97 -0.77 -10.96
C GLY A 273 7.63 -1.53 -9.67
N ARG A 274 6.70 -2.51 -9.69
CA ARG A 274 6.36 -3.27 -8.46
C ARG A 274 7.56 -4.05 -7.88
N LYS A 275 8.38 -4.66 -8.74
CA LYS A 275 9.63 -5.34 -8.32
C LYS A 275 10.66 -4.37 -7.76
N LEU A 276 10.80 -3.19 -8.38
CA LEU A 276 11.68 -2.15 -7.87
C LEU A 276 11.24 -1.70 -6.48
N VAL A 277 9.94 -1.45 -6.29
CA VAL A 277 9.39 -1.09 -4.98
C VAL A 277 9.70 -2.17 -3.94
N GLN A 278 9.40 -3.44 -4.22
CA GLN A 278 9.54 -4.48 -3.21
C GLN A 278 11.01 -4.77 -2.86
N TYR A 279 11.86 -5.03 -3.86
CA TYR A 279 13.26 -5.38 -3.62
C TYR A 279 14.11 -4.16 -3.29
N GLY A 280 13.84 -3.04 -3.96
CA GLY A 280 14.47 -1.78 -3.64
C GLY A 280 14.12 -1.31 -2.23
N TYR A 281 12.91 -1.58 -1.73
CA TYR A 281 12.57 -1.25 -0.34
C TYR A 281 13.48 -1.98 0.65
N LEU A 282 13.69 -3.29 0.49
CA LEU A 282 14.62 -4.04 1.34
C LEU A 282 16.04 -3.45 1.30
N GLY A 283 16.55 -3.18 0.09
CA GLY A 283 17.88 -2.58 -0.08
C GLY A 283 17.99 -1.20 0.57
N MET A 284 16.96 -0.37 0.43
CA MET A 284 16.92 0.97 1.01
C MET A 284 16.79 0.94 2.55
N VAL A 285 16.02 0.02 3.14
CA VAL A 285 15.97 -0.15 4.59
C VAL A 285 17.36 -0.48 5.13
N TYR A 286 18.06 -1.42 4.48
CA TYR A 286 19.45 -1.73 4.84
C TYR A 286 20.36 -0.51 4.65
N ALA A 287 20.28 0.17 3.50
CA ALA A 287 21.08 1.36 3.19
C ALA A 287 20.93 2.46 4.25
N PHE A 288 19.69 2.72 4.67
CA PHE A 288 19.37 3.77 5.64
C PHE A 288 20.09 3.55 6.97
N TYR A 289 20.03 2.33 7.53
CA TYR A 289 20.68 2.04 8.81
C TYR A 289 22.19 1.84 8.67
N PHE A 290 22.63 1.13 7.63
CA PHE A 290 24.04 0.86 7.42
C PHE A 290 24.84 2.12 7.11
N TYR A 291 24.21 3.15 6.52
CA TYR A 291 24.86 4.44 6.29
C TYR A 291 25.38 5.09 7.58
N TYR A 292 24.70 4.94 8.72
CA TYR A 292 25.19 5.50 9.99
C TYR A 292 26.52 4.87 10.41
N PHE A 293 26.69 3.56 10.18
CA PHE A 293 27.95 2.87 10.38
C PHE A 293 29.01 3.36 9.40
N LEU A 294 28.67 3.49 8.11
CA LEU A 294 29.60 4.02 7.10
C LEU A 294 30.02 5.47 7.35
N TYR A 295 29.19 6.27 8.00
CA TYR A 295 29.46 7.66 8.33
C TYR A 295 30.31 7.82 9.59
N ALA A 296 29.95 7.12 10.68
CA ALA A 296 30.61 7.26 11.98
C ALA A 296 31.80 6.31 12.20
N GLY A 297 31.84 5.16 11.50
CA GLY A 297 32.82 4.09 11.70
C GLY A 297 32.47 3.08 12.80
N ASN A 298 31.37 3.29 13.52
CA ASN A 298 30.91 2.44 14.62
C ASN A 298 29.37 2.43 14.69
N TRP A 299 28.82 1.55 15.54
CA TRP A 299 27.38 1.47 15.78
C TRP A 299 26.89 2.31 16.95
N ASP A 300 27.80 2.80 17.80
CA ASP A 300 27.48 3.56 19.01
C ASP A 300 26.76 4.86 18.65
N TYR A 301 27.19 5.54 17.58
CA TYR A 301 26.50 6.74 17.05
C TYR A 301 25.02 6.49 16.72
N TYR A 302 24.70 5.34 16.14
CA TYR A 302 23.31 5.04 15.80
C TYR A 302 22.50 4.65 17.05
N PHE A 303 23.04 3.75 17.87
CA PHE A 303 22.33 3.18 19.02
C PHE A 303 22.21 4.14 20.21
N SER A 304 23.08 5.15 20.34
CA SER A 304 22.91 6.23 21.32
C SER A 304 21.72 7.14 20.98
N GLY A 305 21.39 7.27 19.69
CA GLY A 305 20.40 8.23 19.21
C GLY A 305 20.95 9.65 19.02
N ALA A 306 22.27 9.83 19.09
CA ALA A 306 22.97 11.11 18.88
C ALA A 306 22.56 11.82 17.57
N TRP A 307 22.31 11.04 16.52
CA TRP A 307 21.87 11.54 15.22
C TRP A 307 20.55 12.34 15.22
N THR A 308 19.76 12.32 16.31
CA THR A 308 18.51 13.10 16.42
C THR A 308 18.71 14.52 16.96
N HIS A 309 19.92 14.89 17.39
CA HIS A 309 20.18 16.14 18.11
C HIS A 309 21.62 16.68 17.96
N GLU A 310 22.32 16.25 16.91
CA GLU A 310 23.58 16.83 16.47
C GLU A 310 23.42 18.29 16.00
N GLU A 311 24.05 19.25 16.69
CA GLU A 311 23.81 20.70 16.48
C GLU A 311 24.18 21.20 15.08
N SER A 312 25.26 20.69 14.48
CA SER A 312 25.84 21.21 13.25
C SER A 312 25.52 20.36 12.01
N GLN A 313 24.40 19.64 11.99
CA GLN A 313 24.07 18.72 10.89
C GLN A 313 24.15 19.39 9.51
N LEU A 314 23.62 20.61 9.36
CA LEU A 314 23.63 21.33 8.07
C LEU A 314 25.05 21.71 7.62
N ALA A 315 25.95 22.02 8.55
CA ALA A 315 27.35 22.31 8.24
C ALA A 315 28.11 21.05 7.77
N THR A 316 27.71 19.85 8.22
CA THR A 316 28.32 18.57 7.83
C THR A 316 27.90 18.06 6.45
N VAL A 317 27.03 18.77 5.71
CA VAL A 317 26.54 18.27 4.40
C VAL A 317 27.67 18.17 3.36
N PHE A 318 28.65 19.06 3.45
CA PHE A 318 29.83 19.08 2.56
C PHE A 318 31.05 18.41 3.18
N SER A 319 30.99 17.98 4.44
CA SER A 319 32.08 17.26 5.08
C SER A 319 32.14 15.80 4.57
N PRO A 320 33.26 15.09 4.82
CA PRO A 320 33.40 13.68 4.46
C PRO A 320 32.22 12.84 4.94
N GLY A 321 31.56 12.14 4.01
CA GLY A 321 30.37 11.32 4.27
C GLY A 321 30.67 9.86 4.59
N PHE A 322 31.90 9.41 4.36
CA PHE A 322 32.34 8.06 4.67
C PHE A 322 33.58 8.06 5.55
N TYR A 323 33.58 7.16 6.53
CA TYR A 323 34.69 6.91 7.44
C TYR A 323 34.91 5.40 7.52
N LEU A 324 35.99 4.93 6.90
CA LEU A 324 36.31 3.51 6.77
C LEU A 324 37.79 3.29 7.09
N PHE A 325 38.10 2.25 7.85
CA PHE A 325 39.48 1.90 8.24
C PHE A 325 40.23 3.08 8.88
N ASP A 326 39.58 3.77 9.82
CA ASP A 326 40.09 4.95 10.52
C ASP A 326 40.50 6.12 9.60
N ARG A 327 39.92 6.18 8.39
CA ARG A 327 40.18 7.23 7.40
C ARG A 327 38.87 7.82 6.87
N ALA A 328 38.79 9.14 6.90
CA ALA A 328 37.73 9.88 6.24
C ALA A 328 37.97 9.90 4.73
N ILE A 329 37.00 9.42 3.95
CA ILE A 329 37.06 9.44 2.49
C ILE A 329 36.51 10.79 2.01
N PRO A 330 37.20 11.52 1.11
CA PRO A 330 36.84 12.87 0.68
C PRO A 330 35.65 12.90 -0.30
N ILE A 331 34.60 12.13 -0.02
CA ILE A 331 33.32 12.18 -0.74
C ILE A 331 32.33 12.90 0.19
N PRO A 332 31.79 14.07 -0.20
CA PRO A 332 30.84 14.81 0.62
C PRO A 332 29.61 13.98 0.99
N LYS A 333 29.06 14.20 2.19
CA LYS A 333 27.81 13.58 2.68
C LYS A 333 26.67 13.69 1.65
N LEU A 334 26.57 14.84 0.97
CA LEU A 334 25.60 15.11 -0.11
C LEU A 334 25.61 14.03 -1.22
N PHE A 335 26.77 13.48 -1.57
CA PHE A 335 26.91 12.43 -2.58
C PHE A 335 27.01 11.03 -1.97
N ALA A 336 27.64 10.91 -0.79
CA ALA A 336 27.80 9.64 -0.08
C ALA A 336 26.44 8.99 0.23
N VAL A 337 25.45 9.77 0.68
CA VAL A 337 24.11 9.26 1.02
C VAL A 337 23.40 8.71 -0.23
N PRO A 338 23.17 9.48 -1.32
CA PRO A 338 22.55 8.94 -2.54
C PRO A 338 23.29 7.73 -3.14
N LEU A 339 24.62 7.74 -3.15
CA LEU A 339 25.42 6.63 -3.66
C LEU A 339 25.18 5.34 -2.88
N THR A 340 25.13 5.44 -1.55
CA THR A 340 24.81 4.31 -0.66
C THR A 340 23.44 3.73 -0.99
N PHE A 341 22.42 4.59 -1.11
CA PHE A 341 21.07 4.15 -1.47
C PHE A 341 21.02 3.51 -2.86
N ALA A 342 21.63 4.14 -3.86
CA ALA A 342 21.64 3.62 -5.23
C ALA A 342 22.30 2.23 -5.30
N PHE A 343 23.43 2.05 -4.61
CA PHE A 343 24.14 0.78 -4.55
C PHE A 343 23.28 -0.32 -3.91
N PHE A 344 22.78 -0.11 -2.69
CA PHE A 344 22.04 -1.15 -1.97
C PHE A 344 20.64 -1.43 -2.57
N VAL A 345 19.96 -0.41 -3.11
CA VAL A 345 18.70 -0.60 -3.86
C VAL A 345 18.95 -1.43 -5.12
N GLY A 346 19.97 -1.09 -5.91
CA GLY A 346 20.34 -1.84 -7.11
C GLY A 346 20.76 -3.28 -6.79
N PHE A 347 21.57 -3.45 -5.75
CA PHE A 347 22.04 -4.76 -5.30
C PHE A 347 20.89 -5.66 -4.83
N ALA A 348 20.00 -5.15 -3.97
CA ALA A 348 18.84 -5.90 -3.49
C ALA A 348 17.87 -6.24 -4.64
N TYR A 349 17.69 -5.33 -5.59
CA TYR A 349 16.89 -5.59 -6.80
C TYR A 349 17.47 -6.75 -7.63
N LEU A 350 18.78 -6.74 -7.90
CA LEU A 350 19.44 -7.81 -8.65
C LEU A 350 19.36 -9.16 -7.92
N ILE A 351 19.56 -9.17 -6.59
CA ILE A 351 19.41 -10.38 -5.77
C ILE A 351 17.98 -10.89 -5.83
N GLY A 352 16.98 -10.04 -5.61
CA GLY A 352 15.56 -10.44 -5.63
C GLY A 352 15.18 -11.10 -6.95
N VAL A 353 15.57 -10.52 -8.08
CA VAL A 353 15.33 -11.09 -9.41
C VAL A 353 16.05 -12.43 -9.61
N LYS A 354 17.29 -12.58 -9.12
CA LYS A 354 18.02 -13.85 -9.18
C LYS A 354 17.36 -14.93 -8.30
N LEU A 355 16.91 -14.56 -7.10
CA LEU A 355 16.23 -15.47 -6.17
C LEU A 355 14.90 -15.98 -6.73
N GLU A 356 14.11 -15.13 -7.40
CA GLU A 356 12.89 -15.57 -8.10
C GLU A 356 13.19 -16.67 -9.13
N LYS A 357 14.22 -16.46 -9.95
CA LYS A 357 14.64 -17.43 -10.99
C LYS A 357 15.14 -18.73 -10.36
N ALA A 358 15.98 -18.61 -9.32
CA ALA A 358 16.51 -19.76 -8.59
C ALA A 358 15.40 -20.58 -7.92
N TYR A 359 14.43 -19.91 -7.29
CA TYR A 359 13.28 -20.58 -6.65
C TYR A 359 12.41 -21.32 -7.67
N ARG A 360 12.13 -20.71 -8.82
CA ARG A 360 11.40 -21.38 -9.92
C ARG A 360 12.15 -22.61 -10.43
N PHE A 361 13.45 -22.48 -10.63
CA PHE A 361 14.30 -23.57 -11.11
C PHE A 361 14.35 -24.74 -10.10
N TYR A 362 14.52 -24.42 -8.82
CA TYR A 362 14.50 -25.42 -7.74
C TYR A 362 13.16 -26.16 -7.67
N ARG A 363 12.04 -25.44 -7.78
CA ARG A 363 10.69 -26.01 -7.77
C ARG A 363 10.43 -26.88 -9.00
N HIS A 364 10.91 -26.47 -10.17
CA HIS A 364 10.85 -27.26 -11.39
C HIS A 364 11.59 -28.60 -11.26
N ARG A 365 12.76 -28.62 -10.60
CA ARG A 365 13.51 -29.86 -10.34
C ARG A 365 12.82 -30.84 -9.38
N LYS A 366 11.85 -30.37 -8.58
CA LYS A 366 11.07 -31.19 -7.64
C LYS A 366 9.68 -31.57 -8.18
N ASP A 367 9.49 -31.50 -9.50
CA ASP A 367 8.21 -31.74 -10.19
C ASP A 367 7.00 -30.92 -9.68
N ARG A 368 7.26 -29.82 -8.98
CA ARG A 368 6.24 -28.89 -8.51
C ARG A 368 6.36 -27.59 -9.27
N ARG A 369 5.76 -27.52 -10.47
CA ARG A 369 5.78 -26.29 -11.28
C ARG A 369 5.04 -25.18 -10.55
N VAL A 370 5.74 -24.06 -10.34
CA VAL A 370 5.17 -22.86 -9.69
C VAL A 370 5.03 -21.75 -10.72
N SER A 371 3.89 -21.07 -10.72
CA SER A 371 3.64 -19.94 -11.61
C SER A 371 4.61 -18.78 -11.32
N SER A 372 4.89 -17.95 -12.33
CA SER A 372 5.76 -16.77 -12.15
C SER A 372 5.22 -15.82 -11.08
N GLN A 373 3.89 -15.68 -11.02
CA GLN A 373 3.20 -14.85 -10.02
C GLN A 373 3.40 -15.39 -8.60
N GLN A 374 3.28 -16.71 -8.41
CA GLN A 374 3.46 -17.34 -7.11
C GLN A 374 4.92 -17.28 -6.64
N ALA A 375 5.88 -17.46 -7.55
CA ALA A 375 7.30 -17.30 -7.21
C ALA A 375 7.60 -15.87 -6.75
N GLN A 376 7.09 -14.87 -7.45
CA GLN A 376 7.23 -13.47 -7.07
C GLN A 376 6.58 -13.17 -5.72
N HIS A 377 5.37 -13.69 -5.48
CA HIS A 377 4.67 -13.56 -4.19
C HIS A 377 5.51 -14.11 -3.03
N VAL A 378 6.05 -15.33 -3.16
CA VAL A 378 6.87 -15.96 -2.11
C VAL A 378 8.10 -15.11 -1.78
N ILE A 379 8.87 -14.69 -2.79
CA ILE A 379 10.06 -13.87 -2.55
C ILE A 379 9.69 -12.49 -1.99
N PHE A 380 8.58 -11.89 -2.45
CA PHE A 380 8.08 -10.62 -1.91
C PHE A 380 7.76 -10.72 -0.42
N THR A 381 7.05 -11.77 -0.01
CA THR A 381 6.70 -12.03 1.39
C THR A 381 7.96 -12.21 2.25
N LEU A 382 8.96 -12.95 1.76
CA LEU A 382 10.24 -13.10 2.46
C LEU A 382 10.98 -11.75 2.58
N CYS A 383 11.03 -10.96 1.51
CA CYS A 383 11.62 -9.62 1.56
C CYS A 383 10.90 -8.70 2.55
N THR A 384 9.57 -8.76 2.64
CA THR A 384 8.80 -7.99 3.65
C THR A 384 9.23 -8.36 5.07
N VAL A 385 9.29 -9.66 5.40
CA VAL A 385 9.68 -10.12 6.74
C VAL A 385 11.10 -9.71 7.09
N VAL A 386 12.06 -9.92 6.17
CA VAL A 386 13.45 -9.51 6.39
C VAL A 386 13.55 -7.99 6.58
N SER A 387 12.83 -7.21 5.76
CA SER A 387 12.82 -5.75 5.90
C SER A 387 12.23 -5.30 7.25
N PHE A 388 11.19 -5.98 7.73
CA PHE A 388 10.58 -5.75 9.03
C PHE A 388 11.55 -6.04 10.18
N TRP A 389 12.28 -7.16 10.11
CA TRP A 389 13.28 -7.50 11.12
C TRP A 389 14.44 -6.51 11.16
N ILE A 390 14.97 -6.11 9.99
CA ILE A 390 16.01 -5.09 9.93
C ILE A 390 15.46 -3.78 10.51
N PHE A 391 14.27 -3.35 10.10
CA PHE A 391 13.66 -2.13 10.60
C PHE A 391 13.53 -2.11 12.13
N PHE A 392 13.02 -3.16 12.76
CA PHE A 392 12.85 -3.20 14.22
C PHE A 392 14.13 -3.51 15.00
N SER A 393 15.17 -4.06 14.36
CA SER A 393 16.49 -4.22 14.97
C SER A 393 17.17 -2.88 15.21
N PHE A 394 16.89 -1.87 14.37
CA PHE A 394 17.52 -0.55 14.43
C PHE A 394 16.54 0.56 14.84
N GLY A 395 15.39 0.69 14.18
CA GLY A 395 14.53 1.89 14.20
C GLY A 395 14.00 2.33 15.56
N ALA A 396 13.69 1.41 16.47
CA ALA A 396 13.24 1.74 17.84
C ALA A 396 14.36 1.60 18.89
N ARG A 397 15.53 1.09 18.48
CA ARG A 397 16.59 0.65 19.39
C ARG A 397 17.15 1.75 20.28
N PRO A 398 17.34 3.01 19.81
CA PRO A 398 17.85 4.08 20.67
C PRO A 398 16.99 4.35 21.92
N ASN A 399 15.66 4.16 21.83
CA ASN A 399 14.79 4.31 23.00
C ASN A 399 14.65 3.02 23.79
N LEU A 400 14.61 1.87 23.09
CA LEU A 400 14.48 0.57 23.76
C LEU A 400 15.72 0.22 24.59
N ASN A 401 16.90 0.70 24.21
CA ASN A 401 18.13 0.53 24.99
C ASN A 401 18.11 1.28 26.34
N LEU A 402 17.19 2.23 26.54
CA LEU A 402 17.01 2.95 27.81
C LEU A 402 16.11 2.19 28.80
N ILE A 403 15.41 1.15 28.35
CA ILE A 403 14.41 0.39 29.11
C ILE A 403 15.06 -0.92 29.62
N PRO A 404 14.59 -1.50 30.75
CA PRO A 404 15.12 -2.77 31.25
C PRO A 404 15.19 -3.89 30.22
N THR A 405 16.24 -4.72 30.32
CA THR A 405 16.53 -5.80 29.37
C THR A 405 15.38 -6.80 29.20
N SER A 406 14.58 -7.04 30.24
CA SER A 406 13.41 -7.93 30.17
C SER A 406 12.35 -7.41 29.20
N VAL A 407 12.06 -6.11 29.22
CA VAL A 407 11.10 -5.47 28.30
C VAL A 407 11.67 -5.45 26.88
N LEU A 408 12.97 -5.20 26.74
CA LEU A 408 13.67 -5.25 25.45
C LEU A 408 13.56 -6.64 24.80
N LEU A 409 13.79 -7.70 25.57
CA LEU A 409 13.66 -9.08 25.11
C LEU A 409 12.21 -9.42 24.77
N GLY A 410 11.25 -8.98 25.59
CA GLY A 410 9.82 -9.14 25.31
C GLY A 410 9.40 -8.45 24.00
N PHE A 411 9.89 -7.24 23.76
CA PHE A 411 9.66 -6.51 22.51
C PHE A 411 10.24 -7.27 21.30
N ASN A 412 11.50 -7.72 21.39
CA ASN A 412 12.13 -8.52 20.34
C ASN A 412 11.33 -9.80 20.04
N GLY A 413 10.90 -10.51 21.09
CA GLY A 413 10.05 -11.70 20.97
C GLY A 413 8.72 -11.39 20.28
N LEU A 414 8.07 -10.28 20.63
CA LEU A 414 6.83 -9.84 19.99
C LEU A 414 7.01 -9.56 18.49
N ILE A 415 8.09 -8.86 18.11
CA ILE A 415 8.39 -8.56 16.70
C ILE A 415 8.57 -9.85 15.89
N VAL A 416 9.32 -10.82 16.42
CA VAL A 416 9.53 -12.13 15.77
C VAL A 416 8.22 -12.91 15.69
N LEU A 417 7.42 -12.93 16.77
CA LEU A 417 6.13 -13.62 16.80
C LEU A 417 5.17 -13.07 15.73
N VAL A 418 4.95 -11.75 15.74
CA VAL A 418 4.00 -11.07 14.84
C VAL A 418 4.38 -11.28 13.38
N SER A 419 5.66 -11.11 13.05
CA SER A 419 6.17 -11.31 11.68
C SER A 419 6.10 -12.77 11.23
N SER A 420 6.33 -13.73 12.13
CA SER A 420 6.21 -15.17 11.84
C SER A 420 4.76 -15.58 11.60
N LEU A 421 3.82 -15.07 12.40
CA LEU A 421 2.38 -15.30 12.21
C LEU A 421 1.90 -14.72 10.87
N TRP A 422 2.31 -13.50 10.55
CA TRP A 422 1.99 -12.88 9.26
C TRP A 422 2.61 -13.65 8.08
N LEU A 423 3.85 -14.12 8.22
CA LEU A 423 4.52 -14.96 7.22
C LEU A 423 3.76 -16.26 6.99
N TYR A 424 3.38 -16.96 8.06
CA TYR A 424 2.64 -18.22 7.97
C TYR A 424 1.29 -18.03 7.26
N GLN A 425 0.55 -16.97 7.59
CA GLN A 425 -0.72 -16.62 6.97
C GLN A 425 -0.58 -16.27 5.47
N THR A 426 0.52 -15.61 5.11
CA THR A 426 0.69 -15.02 3.78
C THR A 426 1.38 -15.95 2.79
N LEU A 427 2.38 -16.72 3.23
CA LEU A 427 3.27 -17.48 2.35
C LEU A 427 2.56 -18.48 1.43
N GLY A 428 1.48 -19.11 1.93
CA GLY A 428 0.68 -20.09 1.21
C GLY A 428 -0.42 -19.48 0.32
N ARG A 429 -0.63 -18.15 0.38
CA ARG A 429 -1.74 -17.50 -0.32
C ARG A 429 -1.50 -17.49 -1.83
N THR A 430 -2.55 -17.72 -2.60
CA THR A 430 -2.50 -17.73 -4.07
C THR A 430 -3.56 -16.81 -4.67
N SER A 431 -3.30 -16.31 -5.88
CA SER A 431 -4.28 -15.53 -6.64
C SER A 431 -5.54 -16.34 -7.00
N GLU A 432 -5.38 -17.64 -7.22
CA GLU A 432 -6.49 -18.54 -7.54
C GLU A 432 -7.43 -18.73 -6.35
N GLN A 433 -6.87 -18.89 -5.15
CA GLN A 433 -7.65 -18.98 -3.92
C GLN A 433 -8.48 -17.70 -3.73
N TYR A 434 -7.87 -16.52 -3.94
CA TYR A 434 -8.60 -15.26 -3.92
C TYR A 434 -9.75 -15.22 -4.95
N SER A 435 -9.48 -15.61 -6.20
CA SER A 435 -10.51 -15.62 -7.25
C SER A 435 -11.69 -16.52 -6.89
N ARG A 436 -11.43 -17.74 -6.39
CA ARG A 436 -12.48 -18.67 -5.94
C ARG A 436 -13.27 -18.08 -4.77
N GLU A 437 -12.61 -17.56 -3.75
CA GLU A 437 -13.28 -16.92 -2.61
C GLU A 437 -14.15 -15.72 -3.02
N SER A 438 -13.67 -14.89 -3.97
CA SER A 438 -14.41 -13.71 -4.44
C SER A 438 -15.68 -14.07 -5.22
N LEU A 439 -15.63 -15.15 -6.00
CA LEU A 439 -16.76 -15.62 -6.81
C LEU A 439 -17.75 -16.45 -6.00
N ALA A 440 -17.29 -17.10 -4.92
CA ALA A 440 -18.14 -17.93 -4.06
C ALA A 440 -19.37 -17.18 -3.53
N THR A 441 -19.22 -15.92 -3.13
CA THR A 441 -20.36 -15.11 -2.64
C THR A 441 -21.41 -14.87 -3.73
N SER A 442 -20.99 -14.59 -4.96
CA SER A 442 -21.92 -14.44 -6.09
C SER A 442 -22.53 -15.79 -6.48
N LEU A 443 -21.73 -16.86 -6.53
CA LEU A 443 -22.20 -18.22 -6.77
C LEU A 443 -23.28 -18.64 -5.76
N GLN A 444 -23.04 -18.40 -4.47
CA GLN A 444 -23.99 -18.66 -3.39
C GLN A 444 -25.31 -17.90 -3.60
N LYS A 445 -25.23 -16.62 -3.98
CA LYS A 445 -26.41 -15.80 -4.26
C LYS A 445 -27.20 -16.33 -5.46
N GLN A 446 -26.54 -16.80 -6.52
CA GLN A 446 -27.21 -17.37 -7.68
C GLN A 446 -27.79 -18.76 -7.38
N LEU A 447 -27.11 -19.58 -6.55
CA LEU A 447 -27.63 -20.86 -6.09
C LEU A 447 -28.92 -20.69 -5.28
N LYS A 448 -29.00 -19.69 -4.39
CA LYS A 448 -30.24 -19.37 -3.66
C LYS A 448 -31.42 -18.95 -4.53
N LYS A 449 -31.18 -18.46 -5.75
CA LYS A 449 -32.26 -18.09 -6.67
C LYS A 449 -32.86 -19.30 -7.37
N LEU A 450 -32.20 -20.46 -7.31
CA LEU A 450 -32.77 -21.69 -7.83
C LEU A 450 -33.75 -22.23 -6.79
N ASP A 451 -34.93 -22.62 -7.27
CA ASP A 451 -36.00 -23.22 -6.47
C ASP A 451 -35.70 -24.71 -6.19
N ILE A 452 -34.53 -24.99 -5.63
CA ILE A 452 -34.07 -26.34 -5.29
C ILE A 452 -33.98 -26.41 -3.77
N ASP A 453 -34.57 -27.45 -3.18
CA ASP A 453 -34.51 -27.65 -1.74
C ASP A 453 -33.15 -28.24 -1.35
N PHE A 454 -32.22 -27.36 -0.96
CA PHE A 454 -30.86 -27.73 -0.57
C PHE A 454 -30.79 -28.40 0.81
N SER A 455 -31.86 -28.37 1.59
CA SER A 455 -31.91 -28.91 2.95
C SER A 455 -31.58 -30.41 3.02
N HIS A 456 -32.02 -31.17 2.01
CA HIS A 456 -31.77 -32.61 1.91
C HIS A 456 -30.29 -32.95 1.61
N PHE A 457 -29.55 -32.04 0.97
CA PHE A 457 -28.15 -32.28 0.57
C PHE A 457 -27.14 -31.75 1.58
N LEU A 458 -27.56 -30.87 2.49
CA LEU A 458 -26.68 -30.16 3.41
C LEU A 458 -26.80 -30.62 4.87
N GLU A 459 -27.48 -31.74 5.12
CA GLU A 459 -27.66 -32.32 6.46
C GLU A 459 -28.14 -31.28 7.51
N GLY A 460 -29.01 -30.35 7.09
CA GLY A 460 -29.52 -29.27 7.94
C GLY A 460 -28.66 -28.00 8.04
N ARG A 461 -27.48 -27.95 7.40
CA ARG A 461 -26.71 -26.70 7.24
C ARG A 461 -27.33 -25.81 6.16
N SER A 462 -27.26 -24.50 6.34
CA SER A 462 -27.70 -23.56 5.31
C SER A 462 -26.61 -23.36 4.25
N LEU A 463 -26.99 -22.91 3.05
CA LEU A 463 -26.02 -22.49 2.02
C LEU A 463 -25.05 -21.41 2.52
N GLU A 464 -25.44 -20.65 3.55
CA GLU A 464 -24.67 -19.55 4.15
C GLU A 464 -23.49 -20.04 4.98
N ASP A 465 -23.56 -21.29 5.46
CA ASP A 465 -22.56 -21.90 6.34
C ASP A 465 -21.46 -22.63 5.56
N LEU A 466 -21.57 -22.71 4.22
CA LEU A 466 -20.64 -23.44 3.37
C LEU A 466 -19.38 -22.62 3.07
N ASN A 467 -18.23 -23.28 3.20
CA ASN A 467 -16.97 -22.72 2.73
C ASN A 467 -16.93 -22.66 1.19
N PRO A 468 -16.11 -21.79 0.59
CA PRO A 468 -15.98 -21.68 -0.87
C PRO A 468 -15.76 -23.04 -1.55
N ASP A 469 -14.85 -23.87 -1.03
CA ASP A 469 -14.58 -25.20 -1.60
C ASP A 469 -15.80 -26.14 -1.52
N GLU A 470 -16.56 -26.09 -0.43
CA GLU A 470 -17.80 -26.87 -0.28
C GLU A 470 -18.88 -26.38 -1.24
N LEU A 471 -18.99 -25.06 -1.45
CA LEU A 471 -19.95 -24.44 -2.37
C LEU A 471 -19.64 -24.81 -3.83
N TYR A 472 -18.36 -24.78 -4.21
CA TYR A 472 -17.87 -25.21 -5.51
C TYR A 472 -18.08 -26.72 -5.73
N ALA A 473 -17.78 -27.54 -4.72
CA ALA A 473 -18.08 -28.98 -4.75
C ALA A 473 -19.58 -29.27 -4.90
N LEU A 474 -20.43 -28.53 -4.17
CA LEU A 474 -21.88 -28.62 -4.29
C LEU A 474 -22.34 -28.30 -5.72
N ALA A 475 -21.85 -27.20 -6.30
CA ALA A 475 -22.16 -26.81 -7.67
C ALA A 475 -21.74 -27.86 -8.71
N LYS A 476 -20.64 -28.59 -8.44
CA LYS A 476 -20.14 -29.66 -9.30
C LYS A 476 -20.94 -30.96 -9.19
N VAL A 477 -21.37 -31.33 -7.98
CA VAL A 477 -21.90 -32.66 -7.65
C VAL A 477 -23.43 -32.69 -7.61
N LEU A 478 -24.12 -31.54 -7.59
CA LEU A 478 -25.58 -31.42 -7.52
C LEU A 478 -26.30 -32.33 -8.55
N PRO A 479 -26.95 -33.43 -8.09
CA PRO A 479 -27.74 -34.28 -8.97
C PRO A 479 -29.02 -33.54 -9.36
N GLY A 480 -29.32 -33.46 -10.67
CA GLY A 480 -30.48 -32.73 -11.21
C GLY A 480 -30.16 -31.39 -11.89
N PHE A 481 -28.90 -30.95 -11.90
CA PHE A 481 -28.50 -29.76 -12.66
C PHE A 481 -28.48 -30.03 -14.18
N THR A 482 -29.45 -29.46 -14.91
CA THR A 482 -29.39 -29.38 -16.37
C THR A 482 -28.25 -28.45 -16.81
N HIS A 483 -27.75 -28.64 -18.03
CA HIS A 483 -26.75 -27.74 -18.61
C HIS A 483 -27.25 -26.28 -18.66
N GLN A 484 -28.56 -26.08 -18.85
CA GLN A 484 -29.19 -24.75 -18.84
C GLN A 484 -29.11 -24.07 -17.46
N ASN A 485 -29.33 -24.81 -16.36
CA ASN A 485 -29.22 -24.25 -15.00
C ASN A 485 -27.77 -23.81 -14.69
N ARG A 486 -26.78 -24.60 -15.12
CA ARG A 486 -25.36 -24.25 -15.01
C ARG A 486 -25.02 -22.99 -15.79
N LEU A 487 -25.52 -22.88 -17.02
CA LEU A 487 -25.35 -21.71 -17.87
C LEU A 487 -26.01 -20.46 -17.26
N GLN A 488 -27.20 -20.61 -16.65
CA GLN A 488 -27.92 -19.53 -16.01
C GLN A 488 -27.19 -19.02 -14.76
N ILE A 489 -26.70 -19.92 -13.90
CA ILE A 489 -25.87 -19.55 -12.75
C ILE A 489 -24.62 -18.84 -13.24
N TYR A 490 -23.90 -19.42 -14.19
CA TYR A 490 -22.68 -18.88 -14.73
C TYR A 490 -22.90 -17.46 -15.29
N THR A 491 -23.97 -17.27 -16.06
CA THR A 491 -24.39 -15.96 -16.59
C THR A 491 -24.68 -14.97 -15.47
N GLY A 492 -25.37 -15.40 -14.41
CA GLY A 492 -25.68 -14.59 -13.24
C GLY A 492 -24.42 -14.14 -12.48
N VAL A 493 -23.46 -15.05 -12.26
CA VAL A 493 -22.19 -14.73 -11.60
C VAL A 493 -21.34 -13.79 -12.47
N LEU A 494 -21.28 -14.04 -13.77
CA LEU A 494 -20.55 -13.20 -14.71
C LEU A 494 -21.15 -11.79 -14.78
N LYS A 495 -22.48 -11.68 -14.81
CA LYS A 495 -23.19 -10.40 -14.76
C LYS A 495 -22.90 -9.65 -13.46
N ASP A 496 -23.04 -10.30 -12.30
CA ASP A 496 -22.73 -9.69 -10.99
C ASP A 496 -21.28 -9.16 -10.96
N ALA A 497 -20.32 -9.93 -11.48
CA ALA A 497 -18.91 -9.55 -11.50
C ALA A 497 -18.62 -8.34 -12.41
N LEU A 498 -19.27 -8.28 -13.58
CA LEU A 498 -19.18 -7.14 -14.51
C LEU A 498 -19.82 -5.88 -13.91
N GLU A 499 -20.99 -6.00 -13.29
CA GLU A 499 -21.69 -4.90 -12.60
C GLU A 499 -20.85 -4.33 -11.44
N GLN A 500 -20.22 -5.20 -10.67
CA GLN A 500 -19.32 -4.81 -9.57
C GLN A 500 -18.00 -4.20 -10.07
N ARG A 501 -17.76 -4.15 -11.39
CA ARG A 501 -16.47 -3.79 -12.01
C ARG A 501 -15.32 -4.59 -11.41
N SER A 502 -15.63 -5.80 -10.97
CA SER A 502 -14.65 -6.70 -10.38
C SER A 502 -13.76 -7.29 -11.47
N VAL A 503 -14.30 -7.46 -12.67
CA VAL A 503 -13.64 -8.09 -13.81
C VAL A 503 -13.99 -7.32 -15.09
N THR A 504 -13.06 -7.27 -16.04
CA THR A 504 -13.28 -6.70 -17.38
C THR A 504 -13.76 -7.80 -18.35
N PRO A 505 -14.59 -7.48 -19.37
CA PRO A 505 -15.01 -8.47 -20.37
C PRO A 505 -13.82 -9.24 -20.98
N ILE A 506 -12.73 -8.54 -21.31
CA ILE A 506 -11.51 -9.12 -21.90
C ILE A 506 -10.76 -10.01 -20.88
N GLY A 507 -10.71 -9.62 -19.61
CA GLY A 507 -10.02 -10.37 -18.54
C GLY A 507 -10.86 -11.49 -17.92
N SER A 508 -12.16 -11.58 -18.26
CA SER A 508 -13.08 -12.48 -17.58
C SER A 508 -12.85 -13.96 -17.91
N LEU A 509 -12.36 -14.27 -19.10
CA LEU A 509 -12.09 -15.65 -19.50
C LEU A 509 -11.08 -16.35 -18.57
N THR A 510 -10.04 -15.63 -18.14
CA THR A 510 -9.01 -16.18 -17.24
C THR A 510 -9.47 -16.19 -15.79
N VAL A 511 -10.15 -15.15 -15.32
CA VAL A 511 -10.64 -15.07 -13.93
C VAL A 511 -11.70 -16.14 -13.65
N PHE A 512 -12.56 -16.41 -14.62
CA PHE A 512 -13.63 -17.40 -14.49
C PHE A 512 -13.22 -18.82 -14.87
N GLN A 513 -11.96 -19.06 -15.24
CA GLN A 513 -11.50 -20.36 -15.72
C GLN A 513 -11.88 -21.50 -14.75
N ALA A 514 -11.55 -21.36 -13.46
CA ALA A 514 -11.87 -22.37 -12.45
C ALA A 514 -13.38 -22.64 -12.37
N LEU A 515 -14.22 -21.60 -12.33
CA LEU A 515 -15.68 -21.76 -12.28
C LEU A 515 -16.22 -22.39 -13.56
N ARG A 516 -15.66 -22.06 -14.73
CA ARG A 516 -16.06 -22.65 -16.01
C ARG A 516 -15.72 -24.14 -16.07
N GLU A 517 -14.51 -24.51 -15.68
CA GLU A 517 -14.06 -25.90 -15.66
C GLU A 517 -14.91 -26.73 -14.68
N GLU A 518 -15.22 -26.17 -13.50
CA GLU A 518 -16.05 -26.86 -12.51
C GLU A 518 -17.52 -27.01 -12.93
N LEU A 519 -18.09 -26.02 -13.63
CA LEU A 519 -19.45 -26.09 -14.17
C LEU A 519 -19.54 -26.79 -15.55
N GLY A 520 -18.41 -27.12 -16.17
CA GLY A 520 -18.35 -27.70 -17.51
C GLY A 520 -18.74 -26.74 -18.65
N ILE A 521 -18.52 -25.43 -18.49
CA ILE A 521 -18.84 -24.39 -19.47
C ILE A 521 -17.68 -24.23 -20.47
N ARG A 522 -17.96 -24.32 -21.78
CA ARG A 522 -16.94 -24.18 -22.84
C ARG A 522 -16.56 -22.71 -23.10
N ASP A 523 -15.37 -22.50 -23.67
CA ASP A 523 -14.85 -21.16 -24.02
C ASP A 523 -15.77 -20.39 -24.97
N ARG A 524 -16.34 -21.12 -25.93
CA ARG A 524 -17.31 -20.56 -26.88
C ARG A 524 -18.59 -20.09 -26.18
N GLU A 525 -19.11 -20.86 -25.23
CA GLU A 525 -20.31 -20.52 -24.49
C GLU A 525 -20.09 -19.28 -23.60
N HIS A 526 -18.90 -19.17 -23.00
CA HIS A 526 -18.51 -17.96 -22.29
C HIS A 526 -18.51 -16.71 -23.18
N GLN A 527 -17.91 -16.80 -24.37
CA GLN A 527 -17.88 -15.69 -25.34
C GLN A 527 -19.30 -15.30 -25.78
N GLU A 528 -20.15 -16.27 -26.09
CA GLU A 528 -21.55 -16.04 -26.47
C GLU A 528 -22.36 -15.35 -25.35
N ILE A 529 -22.10 -15.69 -24.09
CA ILE A 529 -22.73 -15.02 -22.94
C ILE A 529 -22.22 -13.58 -22.78
N ILE A 530 -20.92 -13.34 -22.96
CA ILE A 530 -20.37 -11.99 -22.91
C ILE A 530 -20.95 -11.12 -24.01
N ASP A 531 -21.02 -11.63 -25.23
CA ASP A 531 -21.58 -10.90 -26.36
C ASP A 531 -23.04 -10.53 -26.09
N LYS A 532 -23.83 -11.47 -25.54
CA LYS A 532 -25.22 -11.19 -25.11
C LYS A 532 -25.30 -10.15 -23.99
N LEU A 533 -24.53 -10.31 -22.92
CA LEU A 533 -24.53 -9.37 -21.79
C LEU A 533 -24.08 -7.97 -22.22
N CYS A 534 -23.15 -7.90 -23.17
CA CYS A 534 -22.68 -6.68 -23.81
C CYS A 534 -23.80 -6.00 -24.62
N LEU A 535 -24.53 -6.76 -25.43
CA LEU A 535 -25.66 -6.24 -26.22
C LEU A 535 -26.82 -5.76 -25.33
N ASP A 536 -27.15 -6.53 -24.29
CA ASP A 536 -28.27 -6.24 -23.40
C ASP A 536 -28.01 -5.08 -22.43
N ASN A 537 -26.74 -4.75 -22.16
CA ASN A 537 -26.34 -3.71 -21.21
C ASN A 537 -25.26 -2.80 -21.81
N SER A 538 -25.64 -2.00 -22.82
CA SER A 538 -24.74 -1.04 -23.48
C SER A 538 -24.06 -0.06 -22.50
N ASP A 539 -24.71 0.25 -21.38
CA ASP A 539 -24.18 1.08 -20.29
C ASP A 539 -23.03 0.43 -19.50
N LEU A 540 -22.97 -0.92 -19.42
CA LEU A 540 -21.87 -1.65 -18.78
C LEU A 540 -20.58 -1.57 -19.60
N ILE A 541 -20.69 -1.43 -20.93
CA ILE A 541 -19.55 -1.29 -21.85
C ILE A 541 -19.15 0.17 -22.06
N ALA A 542 -20.07 1.13 -21.98
CA ALA A 542 -19.79 2.55 -22.22
C ALA A 542 -18.48 3.09 -21.59
N PRO A 543 -18.11 2.78 -20.33
CA PRO A 543 -16.82 3.18 -19.77
C PRO A 543 -15.62 2.41 -20.34
N HIS A 544 -15.79 1.14 -20.75
CA HIS A 544 -14.75 0.32 -21.38
C HIS A 544 -14.51 0.71 -22.84
N LEU A 545 -15.57 1.02 -23.59
CA LEU A 545 -15.49 1.64 -24.91
C LEU A 545 -14.90 3.05 -24.85
N ARG A 546 -15.03 3.80 -23.75
CA ARG A 546 -14.28 5.06 -23.55
C ARG A 546 -12.79 4.82 -23.31
N GLN A 547 -12.40 3.78 -22.59
CA GLN A 547 -10.98 3.40 -22.44
C GLN A 547 -10.36 2.93 -23.77
N ILE A 548 -11.12 2.20 -24.59
CA ILE A 548 -10.72 1.77 -25.94
C ILE A 548 -10.73 2.97 -26.92
N SER A 549 -11.75 3.83 -26.89
CA SER A 549 -11.82 4.98 -27.79
C SER A 549 -10.80 6.06 -27.43
N ASP A 550 -10.43 6.24 -26.15
CA ASP A 550 -9.32 7.11 -25.77
C ASP A 550 -7.97 6.54 -26.23
N SER A 551 -7.79 5.21 -26.24
CA SER A 551 -6.58 4.58 -26.78
C SER A 551 -6.52 4.64 -28.31
N GLU A 552 -7.64 4.43 -29.00
CA GLU A 552 -7.76 4.63 -30.45
C GLU A 552 -7.66 6.11 -30.86
N MET A 553 -8.19 7.05 -30.08
CA MET A 553 -8.03 8.49 -30.32
C MET A 553 -6.61 8.97 -30.07
N THR A 554 -5.88 8.34 -29.14
CA THR A 554 -4.46 8.62 -28.91
C THR A 554 -3.61 8.06 -30.06
N ILE A 555 -3.95 6.88 -30.60
CA ILE A 555 -3.33 6.32 -31.82
C ILE A 555 -3.66 7.16 -33.06
N ARG A 556 -4.90 7.69 -33.17
CA ARG A 556 -5.32 8.64 -34.23
C ARG A 556 -4.59 9.98 -34.18
N ARG A 557 -4.04 10.40 -33.04
CA ARG A 557 -3.15 11.57 -33.00
C ARG A 557 -1.77 11.31 -33.60
N THR A 558 -1.36 10.03 -33.73
CA THR A 558 -0.08 9.60 -34.31
C THR A 558 -0.19 9.00 -35.71
N GLY A 559 -1.39 8.90 -36.29
CA GLY A 559 -1.58 8.37 -37.64
C GLY A 559 -2.78 9.00 -38.32
N SER A 560 -2.52 9.83 -39.33
CA SER A 560 -3.53 10.43 -40.20
C SER A 560 -4.17 9.36 -41.09
N ILE A 561 -5.37 8.91 -40.76
CA ILE A 561 -6.23 8.19 -41.70
C ILE A 561 -7.61 8.86 -41.70
N SER A 562 -8.07 9.16 -42.91
CA SER A 562 -9.29 9.92 -43.21
C SER A 562 -10.55 9.17 -42.76
N LYS A 563 -11.50 9.94 -42.22
CA LYS A 563 -12.85 9.52 -41.76
C LYS A 563 -13.65 8.75 -42.83
N ALA A 564 -13.26 8.81 -44.10
CA ALA A 564 -13.93 8.15 -45.22
C ALA A 564 -13.64 6.64 -45.35
N GLU A 565 -12.52 6.13 -44.81
CA GLU A 565 -12.19 4.69 -44.89
C GLU A 565 -12.91 3.85 -43.82
N LEU A 566 -13.16 4.43 -42.64
CA LEU A 566 -13.86 3.76 -41.54
C LEU A 566 -15.32 3.46 -41.85
N THR A 567 -15.99 4.31 -42.63
CA THR A 567 -17.37 4.07 -43.04
C THR A 567 -17.49 2.89 -44.02
N ARG A 568 -16.43 2.59 -44.80
CA ARG A 568 -16.41 1.42 -45.70
C ARG A 568 -16.22 0.10 -44.96
N ILE A 569 -15.47 0.07 -43.87
CA ILE A 569 -15.19 -1.17 -43.12
C ILE A 569 -16.43 -1.65 -42.34
N PHE A 570 -17.28 -0.72 -41.87
CA PHE A 570 -18.50 -1.08 -41.13
C PHE A 570 -19.74 -1.29 -42.01
N SER A 571 -19.74 -0.85 -43.27
CA SER A 571 -20.87 -1.09 -44.19
C SER A 571 -20.81 -2.43 -44.93
N SER A 572 -19.68 -3.16 -44.92
CA SER A 572 -19.54 -4.41 -45.69
C SER A 572 -19.95 -5.68 -44.94
N LYS A 573 -20.28 -5.60 -43.64
CA LYS A 573 -20.72 -6.76 -42.84
C LYS A 573 -22.24 -6.94 -42.70
N SER A 574 -23.06 -6.17 -43.45
CA SER A 574 -24.52 -6.28 -43.43
C SER A 574 -25.14 -6.91 -44.69
N LYS A 575 -24.35 -7.47 -45.62
CA LYS A 575 -24.88 -8.29 -46.72
C LYS A 575 -23.88 -9.39 -47.10
N LYS A 576 -23.97 -10.53 -46.43
CA LYS A 576 -23.95 -11.88 -47.02
C LYS A 576 -24.27 -12.91 -45.96
#